data_AF-A0A2S5GJA0-F1
#
_entry.id   AF-A0A2S5GJA0-F1
#
_cell.length_a   1.000
_cell.length_b   1.000
_cell.length_c   1.000
_cell.angle_alpha   90.00
_cell.angle_beta   90.00
_cell.angle_gamma   90.00
#
_symmetry.space_group_name_H-M   'P 1'
#
loop_
_entity.id
_entity.type
_entity.pdbx_description
1 polymer ?
#
loop_
_entity_poly.entity_id
_entity_poly.type
_entity_poly.pdbx_seq_one_letter_code
_entity_poly.pdbx_strand_id
1 'polypeptide(L)'
;MPTSSDLFAPPKKQLAARQNSLLWVLEPLERDANYQRRKMFGCDAAYLDGALYLVVADRDEPWNGVMVCTSRERHAALCEEMPSLLPHPVLGKWLYLPQSDDAFEALASHLAALSLARDPRLGVVPKPRKSRRKSWRSDE
;
A
#
# COMPACT_ATOMS: atom_id res chain seq x y z
N MET A 1 -32.79 -13.52 30.78
CA MET A 1 -32.95 -12.05 30.67
C MET A 1 -31.85 -11.53 29.75
N PRO A 2 -32.15 -11.07 28.52
CA PRO A 2 -31.17 -10.37 27.71
C PRO A 2 -31.23 -8.86 28.02
N THR A 3 -30.10 -8.30 28.40
CA THR A 3 -29.90 -6.87 28.65
C THR A 3 -29.90 -6.10 27.32
N SER A 4 -30.66 -5.01 27.32
CA SER A 4 -30.95 -4.13 26.19
C SER A 4 -29.69 -3.66 25.46
N SER A 5 -29.64 -3.90 24.15
CA SER A 5 -28.83 -3.15 23.20
C SER A 5 -29.50 -1.79 23.00
N ASP A 6 -28.92 -0.75 23.57
CA ASP A 6 -29.44 0.61 23.51
C ASP A 6 -29.33 1.17 22.07
N LEU A 7 -30.43 1.09 21.32
CA LEU A 7 -30.53 1.46 19.91
C LEU A 7 -30.33 2.97 19.67
N PHE A 8 -30.40 3.78 20.73
CA PHE A 8 -30.24 5.23 20.68
C PHE A 8 -28.91 5.72 21.25
N ALA A 9 -27.98 4.81 21.57
CA ALA A 9 -26.64 5.20 21.97
C ALA A 9 -25.97 6.01 20.84
N PRO A 10 -25.34 7.16 21.14
CA PRO A 10 -24.64 7.93 20.13
C PRO A 10 -23.56 7.05 19.48
N PRO A 11 -23.32 7.19 18.16
CA PRO A 11 -22.30 6.42 17.49
C PRO A 11 -20.98 6.63 18.23
N LYS A 12 -20.28 5.52 18.56
CA LYS A 12 -18.98 5.60 19.21
C LYS A 12 -18.11 6.56 18.40
N LYS A 13 -17.57 7.58 19.08
CA LYS A 13 -16.73 8.61 18.47
C LYS A 13 -15.59 7.91 17.73
N GLN A 14 -15.68 7.86 16.40
CA GLN A 14 -14.67 7.19 15.60
C GLN A 14 -13.39 8.01 15.73
N LEU A 15 -12.39 7.45 16.40
CA LEU A 15 -11.07 8.07 16.49
C LEU A 15 -10.59 8.36 15.06
N ALA A 16 -10.10 9.57 14.82
CA ALA A 16 -9.55 9.95 13.53
C ALA A 16 -8.54 8.87 13.10
N ALA A 17 -8.67 8.38 11.87
CA ALA A 17 -7.78 7.36 11.36
C ALA A 17 -6.34 7.87 11.44
N ARG A 18 -5.46 7.13 12.11
CA ARG A 18 -4.04 7.46 12.26
C ARG A 18 -3.46 7.74 10.86
N GLN A 19 -2.83 8.91 10.71
CA GLN A 19 -2.05 9.21 9.51
C GLN A 19 -0.76 8.41 9.55
N ASN A 20 -0.38 7.87 8.40
CA ASN A 20 0.83 7.08 8.27
C ASN A 20 2.04 8.03 8.25
N SER A 21 2.99 7.83 9.15
CA SER A 21 4.19 8.68 9.26
C SER A 21 5.09 8.64 8.02
N LEU A 22 4.99 7.58 7.20
CA LEU A 22 5.77 7.38 5.98
C LEU A 22 5.13 7.96 4.72
N LEU A 23 4.07 8.76 4.86
CA LEU A 23 3.41 9.40 3.71
C LEU A 23 4.35 10.27 2.87
N TRP A 24 5.41 10.81 3.49
CA TRP A 24 6.42 11.63 2.81
C TRP A 24 7.07 10.92 1.62
N VAL A 25 7.17 9.58 1.66
CA VAL A 25 7.72 8.78 0.54
C VAL A 25 6.85 8.91 -0.72
N LEU A 26 5.53 9.12 -0.53
CA LEU A 26 4.58 9.23 -1.63
C LEU A 26 4.38 10.68 -2.11
N GLU A 27 4.81 11.68 -1.33
CA GLU A 27 4.66 13.11 -1.66
C GLU A 27 5.19 13.48 -3.06
N PRO A 28 6.34 12.95 -3.54
CA PRO A 28 6.81 13.26 -4.88
C PRO A 28 5.84 12.80 -5.97
N LEU A 29 5.12 11.69 -5.75
CA LEU A 29 4.17 11.12 -6.70
C LEU A 29 2.88 11.95 -6.77
N GLU A 30 2.53 12.69 -5.71
CA GLU A 30 1.28 13.47 -5.66
C GLU A 30 1.21 14.60 -6.70
N ARG A 31 2.36 15.00 -7.25
CA ARG A 31 2.45 16.00 -8.33
C ARG A 31 2.09 15.44 -9.70
N ASP A 32 2.04 14.12 -9.85
CA ASP A 32 1.73 13.46 -11.12
C ASP A 32 0.22 13.43 -11.36
N ALA A 33 -0.23 13.82 -12.56
CA ALA A 33 -1.65 13.89 -12.89
C ALA A 33 -2.36 12.52 -12.85
N ASN A 34 -1.61 11.43 -13.03
CA ASN A 34 -2.14 10.06 -13.02
C ASN A 34 -1.99 9.36 -11.66
N TYR A 35 -1.56 10.10 -10.63
CA TYR A 35 -1.44 9.58 -9.28
C TYR A 35 -2.79 9.36 -8.60
N GLN A 36 -2.92 8.23 -7.92
CA GLN A 36 -4.03 7.95 -7.02
C GLN A 36 -3.50 7.33 -5.74
N ARG A 37 -3.84 7.93 -4.59
CA ARG A 37 -3.61 7.32 -3.28
C ARG A 37 -4.85 6.54 -2.83
N ARG A 38 -4.66 5.31 -2.35
CA ARG A 38 -5.73 4.49 -1.78
C ARG A 38 -5.34 3.92 -0.44
N LYS A 39 -6.28 3.90 0.51
CA LYS A 39 -6.11 3.16 1.77
C LYS A 39 -6.29 1.67 1.52
N MET A 40 -5.31 0.87 1.94
CA MET A 40 -5.35 -0.59 1.81
C MET A 40 -4.81 -1.22 3.10
N PHE A 41 -5.65 -2.00 3.79
CA PHE A 41 -5.24 -2.72 5.00
C PHE A 41 -4.60 -1.82 6.09
N GLY A 42 -5.09 -0.57 6.21
CA GLY A 42 -4.53 0.42 7.13
C GLY A 42 -3.25 1.12 6.65
N CYS A 43 -2.76 0.77 5.47
CA CYS A 43 -1.59 1.35 4.79
C CYS A 43 -2.02 2.33 3.69
N ASP A 44 -1.06 3.06 3.12
CA ASP A 44 -1.28 3.96 1.98
C ASP A 44 -0.61 3.41 0.74
N ALA A 45 -1.40 3.19 -0.31
CA ALA A 45 -0.96 2.65 -1.58
C ALA A 45 -0.94 3.73 -2.65
N ALA A 46 0.19 3.84 -3.36
CA ALA A 46 0.40 4.73 -4.48
C ALA A 46 0.17 4.01 -5.80
N TYR A 47 -0.76 4.54 -6.57
CA TYR A 47 -1.04 4.11 -7.93
C TYR A 47 -0.61 5.18 -8.92
N LEU A 48 -0.04 4.76 -10.04
CA LEU A 48 0.23 5.60 -11.21
C LEU A 48 -0.35 4.88 -12.43
N ASP A 49 -1.12 5.58 -13.25
CA ASP A 49 -1.73 5.03 -14.46
C ASP A 49 -2.60 3.77 -14.19
N GLY A 50 -3.19 3.72 -12.98
CA GLY A 50 -4.00 2.59 -12.52
C GLY A 50 -3.21 1.34 -12.08
N ALA A 51 -1.88 1.34 -12.20
CA ALA A 51 -0.99 0.30 -11.67
C ALA A 51 -0.53 0.64 -10.26
N LEU A 52 -0.38 -0.36 -9.39
CA LEU A 52 0.09 -0.22 -8.01
C LEU A 52 1.62 -0.24 -7.97
N TYR A 53 2.26 0.83 -7.51
CA TYR A 53 3.73 0.96 -7.48
C TYR A 53 4.31 0.74 -6.08
N LEU A 54 3.87 1.52 -5.11
CA LEU A 54 4.40 1.51 -3.75
C LEU A 54 3.26 1.41 -2.74
N VAL A 55 3.52 0.76 -1.61
CA VAL A 55 2.67 0.83 -0.42
C VAL A 55 3.56 1.21 0.76
N VAL A 56 3.15 2.21 1.52
CA VAL A 56 3.84 2.63 2.75
C VAL A 56 3.01 2.23 3.96
N ALA A 57 3.68 1.79 5.01
CA ALA A 57 3.05 1.28 6.22
C ALA A 57 3.90 1.62 7.46
N ASP A 58 3.30 2.21 8.48
CA ASP A 58 3.95 2.57 9.76
C ASP A 58 3.44 1.70 10.91
N ARG A 59 3.39 0.38 10.69
CA ARG A 59 2.82 -0.62 11.61
C ARG A 59 3.91 -1.49 12.23
N ASP A 60 3.51 -2.49 13.00
CA ASP A 60 4.45 -3.48 13.52
C ASP A 60 5.07 -4.29 12.37
N GLU A 61 6.30 -4.74 12.55
CA GLU A 61 6.96 -5.62 11.59
C GLU A 61 6.09 -6.85 11.29
N PRO A 62 6.01 -7.30 10.02
CA PRO A 62 6.81 -6.87 8.86
C PRO A 62 6.14 -5.76 8.03
N TRP A 63 5.32 -4.90 8.63
CA TRP A 63 4.56 -3.84 7.94
C TRP A 63 5.02 -2.43 8.34
N ASN A 64 6.32 -2.29 8.61
CA ASN A 64 6.95 -1.00 8.90
C ASN A 64 7.96 -0.61 7.82
N GLY A 65 7.56 0.19 6.84
CA GLY A 65 8.43 0.60 5.74
C GLY A 65 7.71 0.70 4.40
N VAL A 66 8.46 0.42 3.33
CA VAL A 66 7.98 0.52 1.94
C VAL A 66 7.88 -0.87 1.33
N MET A 67 6.74 -1.17 0.73
CA MET A 67 6.52 -2.37 -0.06
C MET A 67 6.54 -1.99 -1.54
N VAL A 68 7.43 -2.62 -2.29
CA VAL A 68 7.60 -2.38 -3.74
C VAL A 68 6.77 -3.39 -4.50
N CYS A 69 5.74 -2.90 -5.17
CA CYS A 69 4.82 -3.73 -5.93
C CYS A 69 5.45 -4.07 -7.28
N THR A 70 6.07 -5.24 -7.31
CA THR A 70 6.76 -5.80 -8.48
C THR A 70 6.34 -7.27 -8.70
N SER A 71 6.87 -7.91 -9.74
CA SER A 71 6.75 -9.34 -9.99
C SER A 71 8.06 -10.06 -9.68
N ARG A 72 8.00 -11.35 -9.37
CA ARG A 72 9.17 -12.12 -8.90
C ARG A 72 10.30 -12.19 -9.93
N GLU A 73 9.94 -12.16 -11.20
CA GLU A 73 10.89 -12.18 -12.32
C GLU A 73 11.82 -10.96 -12.32
N ARG A 74 11.43 -9.89 -11.61
CA ARG A 74 12.16 -8.63 -11.55
C ARG A 74 12.85 -8.38 -10.21
N HIS A 75 12.71 -9.32 -9.26
CA HIS A 75 13.34 -9.21 -7.94
C HIS A 75 14.85 -9.14 -8.06
N ALA A 76 15.47 -10.05 -8.82
CA ALA A 76 16.92 -10.12 -8.97
C ALA A 76 17.52 -8.77 -9.41
N ALA A 77 16.98 -8.18 -10.48
CA ALA A 77 17.45 -6.89 -11.00
C ALA A 77 17.26 -5.72 -10.02
N LEU A 78 16.23 -5.77 -9.15
CA LEU A 78 16.02 -4.74 -8.13
C LEU A 78 16.93 -4.95 -6.91
N CYS A 79 17.13 -6.20 -6.48
CA CYS A 79 18.03 -6.53 -5.38
C CYS A 79 19.51 -6.34 -5.74
N GLU A 80 19.88 -6.48 -7.01
CA GLU A 80 21.23 -6.14 -7.49
C GLU A 80 21.53 -4.64 -7.37
N GLU A 81 20.54 -3.79 -7.69
CA GLU A 81 20.67 -2.33 -7.58
C GLU A 81 20.52 -1.84 -6.12
N MET A 82 19.64 -2.48 -5.36
CA MET A 82 19.27 -2.11 -4.00
C MET A 82 19.29 -3.36 -3.09
N PRO A 83 20.46 -3.77 -2.57
CA PRO A 83 20.61 -5.02 -1.81
C PRO A 83 19.83 -5.05 -0.48
N SER A 84 19.43 -3.89 0.05
CA SER A 84 18.53 -3.79 1.22
C SER A 84 17.09 -4.21 0.92
N LEU A 85 16.70 -4.39 -0.35
CA LEU A 85 15.38 -4.90 -0.69
C LEU A 85 15.29 -6.39 -0.43
N LEU A 86 14.32 -6.77 0.39
CA LEU A 86 14.06 -8.15 0.77
C LEU A 86 12.69 -8.60 0.25
N PRO A 87 12.50 -9.88 -0.11
CA PRO A 87 11.16 -10.40 -0.33
C PRO A 87 10.30 -10.21 0.93
N HIS A 88 9.10 -9.65 0.79
CA HIS A 88 8.23 -9.43 1.93
C HIS A 88 7.80 -10.80 2.52
N PRO A 89 7.91 -11.05 3.83
CA PRO A 89 7.69 -12.37 4.42
C PRO A 89 6.24 -12.88 4.27
N VAL A 90 5.26 -11.98 4.36
CA VAL A 90 3.83 -12.32 4.12
C VAL A 90 3.45 -12.22 2.64
N LEU A 91 3.84 -11.13 1.96
CA LEU A 91 3.54 -10.87 0.55
C LEU A 91 4.72 -11.23 -0.33
N GLY A 92 5.17 -12.48 -0.32
CA GLY A 92 6.40 -12.93 -1.01
C GLY A 92 6.44 -12.78 -2.55
N LYS A 93 5.49 -12.06 -3.15
CA LYS A 93 5.56 -11.55 -4.52
C LYS A 93 6.18 -10.15 -4.58
N TRP A 94 6.09 -9.38 -3.52
CA TRP A 94 6.57 -7.99 -3.43
C TRP A 94 7.89 -7.94 -2.69
N LEU A 95 8.66 -6.89 -2.97
CA LEU A 95 9.83 -6.56 -2.17
C LEU A 95 9.43 -5.61 -1.04
N TYR A 96 10.28 -5.55 -0.04
CA TYR A 96 10.10 -4.81 1.20
C TYR A 96 11.40 -4.14 1.58
N LEU A 97 11.30 -2.85 1.92
CA LEU A 97 12.34 -2.04 2.52
C LEU A 97 11.90 -1.70 3.95
N PRO A 98 12.53 -2.29 4.98
CA PRO A 98 12.23 -1.99 6.38
C PRO A 98 12.55 -0.54 6.73
N GLN A 99 11.71 0.10 7.54
CA GLN A 99 12.00 1.45 8.07
C GLN A 99 13.27 1.47 8.94
N SER A 100 13.61 0.34 9.56
CA SER A 100 14.80 0.16 10.39
C SER A 100 16.12 0.06 9.62
N ASP A 101 16.09 0.03 8.28
CA ASP A 101 17.29 0.02 7.45
C ASP A 101 17.99 1.39 7.48
N ASP A 102 19.32 1.40 7.66
CA ASP A 102 20.11 2.64 7.76
C ASP A 102 20.03 3.50 6.48
N ALA A 103 19.81 2.88 5.32
CA ALA A 103 19.67 3.54 4.03
C ALA A 103 18.21 3.80 3.66
N PHE A 104 17.26 3.60 4.59
CA PHE A 104 15.82 3.67 4.33
C PHE A 104 15.41 4.94 3.58
N GLU A 105 15.79 6.12 4.08
CA GLU A 105 15.30 7.39 3.50
C GLU A 105 15.79 7.58 2.06
N ALA A 106 17.05 7.25 1.80
CA ALA A 106 17.66 7.35 0.47
C ALA A 106 17.02 6.35 -0.50
N LEU A 107 16.86 5.10 -0.09
CA LEU A 107 16.26 4.06 -0.92
C LEU A 107 14.76 4.31 -1.15
N ALA A 108 14.01 4.77 -0.14
CA ALA A 108 12.61 5.13 -0.28
C ALA A 108 12.42 6.29 -1.28
N SER A 109 13.28 7.29 -1.21
CA SER A 109 13.29 8.41 -2.16
C SER A 109 13.61 7.93 -3.58
N HIS A 110 14.58 7.02 -3.73
CA HIS A 110 14.93 6.42 -5.01
C HIS A 110 13.77 5.60 -5.60
N LEU A 111 13.09 4.79 -4.78
CA LEU A 111 11.90 4.04 -5.18
C LEU A 111 10.76 4.95 -5.65
N ALA A 112 10.57 6.09 -4.98
CA ALA A 112 9.61 7.10 -5.40
C ALA A 112 9.97 7.70 -6.78
N ALA A 113 11.26 7.99 -7.00
CA ALA A 113 11.76 8.47 -8.29
C ALA A 113 11.61 7.43 -9.41
N LEU A 114 11.95 6.15 -9.17
CA LEU A 114 11.72 5.06 -10.13
C LEU A 114 10.24 4.89 -10.46
N SER A 115 9.36 5.04 -9.46
CA SER A 115 7.92 4.99 -9.67
C SER A 115 7.44 6.14 -10.56
N LEU A 116 7.90 7.37 -10.32
CA LEU A 116 7.63 8.53 -11.17
C LEU A 116 8.14 8.33 -12.61
N ALA A 117 9.31 7.73 -12.78
CA ALA A 117 9.89 7.42 -14.09
C ALA A 117 9.18 6.27 -14.82
N ARG A 118 8.17 5.66 -14.20
CA ARG A 118 7.45 4.47 -14.71
C ARG A 118 8.42 3.34 -15.03
N ASP A 119 9.39 3.11 -14.14
CA ASP A 119 10.35 2.03 -14.30
C ASP A 119 9.59 0.71 -14.53
N PRO A 120 9.88 -0.02 -15.64
CA PRO A 120 9.13 -1.21 -16.02
C PRO A 120 9.27 -2.36 -15.02
N ARG A 121 10.19 -2.24 -14.05
CA ARG A 121 10.37 -3.18 -12.96
C ARG A 121 9.35 -3.01 -11.84
N LEU A 122 8.71 -1.86 -11.75
CA LEU A 122 7.72 -1.53 -10.74
C LEU A 122 6.33 -1.49 -11.39
N GLY A 123 5.28 -1.51 -10.56
CA GLY A 123 3.91 -1.41 -11.04
C GLY A 123 3.28 -2.77 -11.27
N VAL A 124 2.22 -3.07 -10.51
CA VAL A 124 1.36 -4.22 -10.72
C VAL A 124 -0.04 -3.74 -11.02
N VAL A 125 -0.55 -4.03 -12.21
CA VAL A 125 -1.94 -3.74 -12.57
C VAL A 125 -2.85 -4.68 -11.76
N PRO A 126 -3.69 -4.15 -10.85
CA PRO A 126 -4.62 -4.98 -10.10
C PRO A 126 -5.64 -5.60 -11.07
N LYS A 127 -5.86 -6.92 -10.97
CA LYS A 127 -6.92 -7.57 -11.74
C LYS A 127 -8.27 -6.97 -11.35
N PRO A 128 -9.13 -6.57 -12.31
CA PRO A 128 -10.45 -6.05 -11.99
C PRO A 128 -11.24 -7.11 -11.20
N ARG A 129 -11.67 -6.78 -9.98
CA ARG A 129 -12.56 -7.65 -9.20
C ARG A 129 -13.87 -7.76 -9.98
N LYS A 130 -14.25 -8.97 -10.41
CA LYS A 130 -15.61 -9.24 -10.93
C LYS A 130 -16.60 -8.79 -9.86
N SER A 131 -17.34 -7.72 -10.14
CA SER A 131 -18.38 -7.21 -9.23
C SER A 131 -19.39 -8.32 -9.00
N ARG A 132 -19.45 -8.85 -7.78
CA ARG A 132 -20.48 -9.80 -7.38
C ARG A 132 -21.75 -8.97 -7.23
N ARG A 133 -22.59 -8.91 -8.28
CA ARG A 133 -23.92 -8.30 -8.21
C ARG A 133 -24.61 -8.86 -6.96
N LYS A 134 -24.84 -8.03 -5.94
CA LYS A 134 -25.78 -8.36 -4.87
C LYS A 134 -27.15 -8.43 -5.55
N SER A 135 -27.67 -9.64 -5.77
CA SER A 135 -29.11 -9.79 -5.98
C SER A 135 -29.76 -9.42 -4.66
N TRP A 136 -30.19 -8.17 -4.52
CA TRP A 136 -31.20 -7.85 -3.53
C TRP A 136 -32.44 -8.64 -3.93
N ARG A 137 -32.91 -9.49 -3.01
CA ARG A 137 -34.15 -10.27 -3.18
C ARG A 137 -35.29 -9.29 -3.45
N SER A 138 -36.01 -9.50 -4.54
CA SER A 138 -37.40 -9.09 -4.67
C SER A 138 -38.23 -10.30 -4.22
N ASP A 139 -38.96 -10.12 -3.13
CA ASP A 139 -40.03 -10.97 -2.59
C ASP A 139 -40.61 -10.10 -1.46
N GLU A 140 -41.84 -9.62 -1.45
CA GLU A 140 -42.98 -9.58 -2.36
C GLU A 140 -43.85 -8.42 -1.84
#